data_AF-A0A2H3CWI0-F1
#
_entry.id   AF-A0A2H3CWI0-F1
#
_cell.length_a   1.000
_cell.length_b   1.000
_cell.length_c   1.000
_cell.angle_alpha   90.00
_cell.angle_beta   90.00
_cell.angle_gamma   90.00
#
_symmetry.space_group_name_H-M   'P 1'
#
loop_
_entity.id
_entity.type
_entity.pdbx_description
1 polymer ?
#
loop_
_entity_poly.entity_id
_entity_poly.type
_entity_poly.pdbx_seq_one_letter_code
_entity_poly.pdbx_strand_id
1 'polypeptide(L)'
;MVTIQILHAETTRKTDYPNLSDVTIIAPIDNGLSIQDIKVPNQRAYTGPKPVIPSSLADTPSASLGVDRLMKMLNSTLGTEHDLTPSLSFLLKSYILKEYDFSTVYGYLRPIWFDCDLNDVKDSLRTSEAKDLEIQREALVDNQITEKGLCMAPRRIWDLFSNRAVPWWVALHTPWGISHAWLDISHRKNVLTPINGHEWPMPIP
;
A
#
# COMPACT_ATOMS: atom_id res chain seq x y z
N MET A 1 -22.15 -12.45 12.98
CA MET A 1 -20.76 -12.88 13.27
C MET A 1 -20.32 -13.69 12.07
N VAL A 2 -19.46 -13.17 11.20
CA VAL A 2 -19.17 -13.83 9.91
C VAL A 2 -17.67 -13.84 9.64
N THR A 3 -17.21 -15.03 9.30
CA THR A 3 -15.86 -15.43 8.90
C THR A 3 -15.51 -14.85 7.53
N ILE A 4 -14.35 -14.21 7.42
CA ILE A 4 -13.78 -13.77 6.14
C ILE A 4 -13.14 -15.00 5.48
N GLN A 5 -13.68 -15.46 4.35
CA GLN A 5 -13.03 -16.47 3.50
C GLN A 5 -12.23 -15.77 2.40
N ILE A 6 -10.91 -16.00 2.40
CA ILE A 6 -10.00 -15.60 1.33
C ILE A 6 -9.95 -16.78 0.34
N LEU A 7 -10.45 -16.58 -0.88
CA LEU A 7 -10.31 -17.55 -1.97
C LEU A 7 -8.90 -17.43 -2.56
N HIS A 8 -8.14 -18.53 -2.64
CA HIS A 8 -6.80 -18.58 -3.24
C HIS A 8 -6.87 -18.99 -4.72
N ALA A 9 -6.33 -18.14 -5.61
CA ALA A 9 -5.82 -18.53 -6.93
C ALA A 9 -4.43 -17.89 -7.12
N GLU A 10 -3.40 -18.72 -7.26
CA GLU A 10 -1.99 -18.31 -7.33
C GLU A 10 -1.54 -18.03 -8.76
N THR A 11 -0.99 -16.83 -8.99
CA THR A 11 0.10 -16.62 -9.96
C THR A 11 0.91 -15.40 -9.46
N THR A 12 1.87 -15.64 -8.57
CA THR A 12 2.62 -14.58 -7.88
C THR A 12 4.01 -14.39 -8.47
N ARG A 13 4.35 -13.16 -8.90
CA ARG A 13 5.70 -12.65 -8.68
C ARG A 13 5.86 -12.51 -7.18
N LYS A 14 6.55 -13.47 -6.57
CA LYS A 14 6.75 -13.52 -5.13
C LYS A 14 7.91 -12.56 -4.81
N THR A 15 7.60 -11.39 -4.27
CA THR A 15 8.65 -10.56 -3.64
C THR A 15 9.10 -11.34 -2.41
N ASP A 16 10.22 -12.04 -2.54
CA ASP A 16 10.82 -12.75 -1.42
C ASP A 16 11.49 -11.73 -0.50
N TYR A 17 11.13 -11.78 0.78
CA TYR A 17 11.76 -10.98 1.84
C TYR A 17 12.75 -11.88 2.59
N PRO A 18 14.02 -11.97 2.15
CA PRO A 18 14.96 -12.88 2.78
C PRO A 18 15.28 -12.40 4.21
N ASN A 19 15.02 -13.24 5.21
CA ASN A 19 15.52 -13.13 6.59
C ASN A 19 15.16 -11.85 7.36
N LEU A 20 13.92 -11.35 7.23
CA LEU A 20 13.44 -10.30 8.11
C LEU A 20 13.14 -10.80 9.52
N SER A 21 13.46 -9.96 10.52
CA SER A 21 13.02 -10.18 11.89
C SER A 21 11.51 -10.01 12.00
N ASP A 22 10.89 -10.75 12.92
CA ASP A 22 9.46 -10.63 13.15
C ASP A 22 9.10 -9.22 13.65
N VAL A 23 8.13 -8.61 12.97
CA VAL A 23 7.50 -7.36 13.40
C VAL A 23 6.22 -7.70 14.14
N THR A 24 5.97 -7.04 15.26
CA THR A 24 4.69 -7.11 15.97
C THR A 24 3.92 -5.81 15.83
N ILE A 25 2.70 -5.89 15.32
CA ILE A 25 1.76 -4.77 15.22
C ILE A 25 0.51 -5.13 15.99
N ILE A 26 0.00 -4.14 16.71
CA ILE A 26 -1.20 -4.27 17.52
C ILE A 26 -2.27 -3.36 16.92
N ALA A 27 -3.51 -3.84 16.89
CA ALA A 27 -4.64 -3.06 16.42
C ALA A 27 -4.80 -1.79 17.26
N PRO A 28 -5.10 -0.65 16.63
CA PRO A 28 -5.40 0.57 17.37
C PRO A 28 -6.62 0.36 18.27
N ILE A 29 -6.52 0.85 19.49
CA ILE A 29 -7.62 0.87 20.47
C ILE A 29 -8.44 2.12 20.18
N ASP A 30 -9.63 1.96 19.58
CA ASP A 30 -10.52 3.08 19.29
C ASP A 30 -11.51 3.30 20.45
N ASN A 31 -11.67 4.56 20.87
CA ASN A 31 -12.71 5.06 21.80
C ASN A 31 -13.10 4.14 22.98
N GLY A 32 -12.12 3.62 23.71
CA GLY A 32 -12.34 2.90 24.98
C GLY A 32 -12.67 1.41 24.86
N LEU A 33 -12.62 0.82 23.65
CA LEU A 33 -12.73 -0.63 23.46
C LEU A 33 -11.42 -1.33 23.82
N SER A 34 -11.48 -2.40 24.61
CA SER A 34 -10.31 -3.22 24.88
C SER A 34 -9.95 -4.04 23.65
N ILE A 35 -8.66 -4.25 23.41
CA ILE A 35 -8.20 -5.20 22.39
C ILE A 35 -8.78 -6.61 22.59
N GLN A 36 -9.16 -6.95 23.83
CA GLN A 36 -9.79 -8.23 24.17
C GLN A 36 -11.22 -8.36 23.60
N ASP A 37 -11.88 -7.23 23.30
CA ASP A 37 -13.24 -7.20 22.75
C ASP A 37 -13.28 -7.58 21.26
N ILE A 38 -12.14 -7.48 20.56
CA ILE A 38 -11.99 -7.92 19.16
C ILE A 38 -12.08 -9.45 19.14
N LYS A 39 -13.18 -10.01 18.64
CA LYS A 39 -13.41 -11.47 18.65
C LYS A 39 -12.42 -12.27 17.79
N VAL A 40 -11.82 -11.65 16.78
CA VAL A 40 -10.91 -12.31 15.83
C VAL A 40 -9.47 -12.07 16.29
N PRO A 41 -8.74 -13.10 16.78
CA PRO A 41 -7.40 -12.91 17.34
C PRO A 41 -6.40 -12.27 16.34
N ASN A 42 -6.47 -12.64 15.06
CA ASN A 42 -5.59 -12.09 14.02
C ASN A 42 -5.95 -10.65 13.61
N GLN A 43 -7.06 -10.11 14.10
CA GLN A 43 -7.36 -8.68 14.01
C GLN A 43 -6.87 -7.89 15.24
N ARG A 44 -6.37 -8.58 16.28
CA ARG A 44 -5.79 -7.93 17.48
C ARG A 44 -4.33 -7.60 17.28
N ALA A 45 -3.57 -8.57 16.79
CA ALA A 45 -2.14 -8.42 16.58
C ALA A 45 -1.68 -9.26 15.40
N TYR A 46 -0.66 -8.74 14.73
CA TYR A 46 0.13 -9.46 13.75
C TYR A 46 1.54 -9.60 14.29
N THR A 47 2.07 -10.82 14.31
CA THR A 47 3.50 -11.09 14.52
C THR A 47 4.00 -11.94 13.37
N GLY A 48 5.03 -11.49 12.67
CA GLY A 48 5.67 -12.28 11.64
C GLY A 48 6.67 -11.49 10.79
N PRO A 49 7.28 -12.16 9.80
CA PRO A 49 8.44 -11.62 9.08
C PRO A 49 8.06 -10.64 7.98
N LYS A 50 6.76 -10.40 7.73
CA LYS A 50 6.35 -9.42 6.72
C LYS A 50 6.59 -8.01 7.27
N PRO A 51 7.22 -7.10 6.52
CA PRO A 51 7.59 -5.77 6.98
C PRO A 51 6.37 -4.82 7.00
N VAL A 52 5.30 -5.19 7.68
CA VAL A 52 4.12 -4.33 7.84
C VAL A 52 4.48 -3.16 8.76
N ILE A 53 4.00 -1.95 8.48
CA ILE A 53 4.22 -0.79 9.34
C ILE A 53 2.97 -0.48 10.20
N PRO A 54 3.15 -0.04 11.46
CA PRO A 54 2.02 0.36 12.30
C PRO A 54 1.42 1.69 11.83
N SER A 55 0.13 1.92 12.07
CA SER A 55 -0.57 3.15 11.67
C SER A 55 0.08 4.43 12.21
N SER A 56 0.59 4.39 13.43
CA SER A 56 1.32 5.54 14.02
C SER A 56 2.57 5.93 13.24
N LEU A 57 3.24 4.97 12.60
CA LEU A 57 4.38 5.22 11.72
C LEU A 57 3.90 5.63 10.32
N ALA A 58 2.85 4.98 9.82
CA ALA A 58 2.26 5.25 8.51
C ALA A 58 1.90 6.73 8.33
N ASP A 59 1.22 7.31 9.33
CA ASP A 59 0.71 8.68 9.29
C ASP A 59 1.79 9.76 9.49
N THR A 60 3.07 9.39 9.61
CA THR A 60 4.16 10.36 9.81
C THR A 60 4.42 11.16 8.53
N PRO A 61 4.31 12.50 8.53
CA PRO A 61 4.58 13.30 7.33
C PRO A 61 6.04 13.21 6.90
N SER A 62 6.31 12.89 5.63
CA SER A 62 7.68 12.72 5.13
C SER A 62 8.53 14.00 5.25
N ALA A 63 7.89 15.17 5.17
CA ALA A 63 8.53 16.47 5.39
C ALA A 63 9.15 16.61 6.79
N SER A 64 8.55 15.99 7.81
CA SER A 64 9.09 15.99 9.19
C SER A 64 10.30 15.05 9.36
N LEU A 65 10.49 14.13 8.43
CA LEU A 65 11.56 13.13 8.45
C LEU A 65 12.79 13.66 7.69
N GLY A 66 12.57 14.26 6.53
CA GLY A 66 13.65 14.56 5.60
C GLY A 66 14.20 13.30 4.91
N VAL A 67 15.05 13.48 3.91
CA VAL A 67 15.53 12.40 3.04
C VAL A 67 16.31 11.33 3.81
N ASP A 68 17.26 11.75 4.67
CA ASP A 68 18.15 10.82 5.37
C ASP A 68 17.38 9.93 6.34
N ARG A 69 16.40 10.50 7.07
CA ARG A 69 15.57 9.73 7.99
C ARG A 69 14.60 8.81 7.25
N LEU A 70 14.02 9.24 6.13
CA LEU A 70 13.22 8.37 5.27
C LEU A 70 14.03 7.17 4.80
N MET A 71 15.26 7.39 4.31
CA MET A 71 16.15 6.32 3.88
C MET A 71 16.44 5.33 5.00
N LYS A 72 16.79 5.85 6.19
CA LYS A 72 17.04 5.01 7.38
C LYS A 72 15.81 4.19 7.77
N MET A 73 14.62 4.79 7.71
CA MET A 73 13.38 4.10 8.03
C MET A 73 13.05 3.02 6.98
N LEU A 74 13.22 3.29 5.69
CA LEU A 74 13.03 2.31 4.63
C LEU A 74 13.96 1.10 4.82
N ASN A 75 15.26 1.35 4.99
CA ASN A 75 16.26 0.32 5.28
C ASN A 75 15.91 -0.49 6.53
N SER A 76 15.56 0.19 7.63
CA SER A 76 15.19 -0.48 8.88
C SER A 76 13.93 -1.33 8.76
N THR A 77 12.90 -0.85 8.07
CA THR A 77 11.64 -1.58 7.87
C THR A 77 11.82 -2.75 6.91
N LEU A 78 12.64 -2.60 5.88
CA LEU A 78 12.88 -3.61 4.85
C LEU A 78 14.09 -4.50 5.15
N GLY A 79 14.74 -4.34 6.30
CA GLY A 79 15.90 -5.12 6.72
C GLY A 79 17.08 -5.04 5.76
N THR A 80 17.29 -3.89 5.13
CA THR A 80 18.37 -3.62 4.17
C THR A 80 19.33 -2.54 4.66
N GLU A 81 20.46 -2.40 3.98
CA GLU A 81 21.47 -1.37 4.24
C GLU A 81 21.88 -0.67 2.94
N HIS A 82 20.91 -0.30 2.11
CA HIS A 82 21.21 0.42 0.87
C HIS A 82 21.74 1.82 1.14
N ASP A 83 22.67 2.25 0.30
CA ASP A 83 23.10 3.63 0.25
C ASP A 83 22.11 4.51 -0.51
N LEU A 84 22.09 5.79 -0.17
CA LEU A 84 21.24 6.77 -0.85
C LEU A 84 21.84 7.13 -2.21
N THR A 85 21.26 6.58 -3.28
CA THR A 85 21.63 6.94 -4.66
C THR A 85 21.14 8.34 -5.04
N PRO A 86 21.74 9.02 -6.04
CA PRO A 86 21.24 10.31 -6.53
C PRO A 86 19.80 10.24 -7.04
N SER A 87 19.43 9.15 -7.72
CA SER A 87 18.10 8.91 -8.26
C SER A 87 17.06 8.76 -7.14
N LEU A 88 17.36 7.94 -6.13
CA LEU A 88 16.51 7.76 -4.97
C LEU A 88 16.40 9.04 -4.13
N SER A 89 17.50 9.77 -3.93
CA SER A 89 17.51 11.07 -3.23
C SER A 89 16.58 12.08 -3.91
N PHE A 90 16.65 12.19 -5.25
CA PHE A 90 15.76 13.05 -6.01
C PHE A 90 14.29 12.62 -5.85
N LEU A 91 14.02 11.33 -5.92
CA LEU A 91 12.67 10.78 -5.76
C LEU A 91 12.09 11.07 -4.37
N LEU A 92 12.86 10.82 -3.30
CA LEU A 92 12.42 11.10 -1.92
C LEU A 92 12.15 12.59 -1.69
N LYS A 93 12.99 13.48 -2.25
CA LYS A 93 12.72 14.94 -2.23
C LYS A 93 11.40 15.27 -2.93
N SER A 94 11.11 14.62 -4.05
CA SER A 94 9.85 14.83 -4.77
C SER A 94 8.63 14.37 -3.96
N TYR A 95 8.74 13.28 -3.20
CA TYR A 95 7.66 12.81 -2.32
C TYR A 95 7.44 13.74 -1.12
N ILE A 96 8.51 14.30 -0.56
CA ILE A 96 8.42 15.33 0.47
C ILE A 96 7.65 16.56 -0.05
N LEU A 97 7.98 17.03 -1.26
CA LEU A 97 7.30 18.17 -1.88
C LEU A 97 5.83 17.89 -2.21
N LYS A 98 5.46 16.63 -2.43
CA LYS A 98 4.07 16.18 -2.61
C LYS A 98 3.32 15.96 -1.29
N GLU A 99 3.95 16.27 -0.16
CA GLU A 99 3.38 16.11 1.19
C GLU A 99 2.97 14.66 1.49
N TYR A 100 3.65 13.69 0.88
CA TYR A 100 3.37 12.28 1.16
C TYR A 100 3.72 11.95 2.61
N ASP A 101 2.94 11.08 3.23
CA ASP A 101 3.32 10.44 4.49
C ASP A 101 4.31 9.30 4.26
N PHE A 102 4.89 8.78 5.35
CA PHE A 102 5.85 7.69 5.28
C PHE A 102 5.23 6.45 4.64
N SER A 103 3.98 6.12 4.96
CA SER A 103 3.34 4.94 4.37
C SER A 103 3.17 5.00 2.86
N THR A 104 2.88 6.17 2.31
CA THR A 104 2.76 6.35 0.86
C THR A 104 4.12 6.18 0.21
N VAL A 105 5.18 6.78 0.78
CA VAL A 105 6.56 6.56 0.33
C VAL A 105 6.94 5.08 0.40
N TYR A 106 6.65 4.43 1.53
CA TYR A 106 6.93 3.02 1.77
C TYR A 106 6.18 2.11 0.78
N GLY A 107 4.88 2.35 0.56
CA GLY A 107 4.06 1.60 -0.38
C GLY A 107 4.54 1.72 -1.82
N TYR A 108 5.02 2.90 -2.22
CA TYR A 108 5.59 3.14 -3.56
C TYR A 108 6.93 2.42 -3.78
N LEU A 109 7.78 2.36 -2.75
CA LEU A 109 9.13 1.85 -2.90
C LEU A 109 9.25 0.36 -2.57
N ARG A 110 8.45 -0.17 -1.64
CA ARG A 110 8.56 -1.56 -1.15
C ARG A 110 8.57 -2.60 -2.28
N PRO A 111 7.69 -2.58 -3.29
CA PRO A 111 7.66 -3.63 -4.31
C PRO A 111 8.91 -3.62 -5.20
N ILE A 112 9.46 -2.45 -5.48
CA ILE A 112 10.63 -2.31 -6.36
C ILE A 112 11.96 -2.33 -5.62
N TRP A 113 11.93 -2.24 -4.28
CA TRP A 113 13.12 -2.15 -3.43
C TRP A 113 14.08 -3.33 -3.62
N PHE A 114 13.54 -4.52 -3.86
CA PHE A 114 14.30 -5.75 -4.08
C PHE A 114 14.39 -6.14 -5.57
N ASP A 115 13.54 -5.56 -6.41
CA ASP A 115 13.34 -5.99 -7.81
C ASP A 115 14.09 -5.11 -8.83
N CYS A 116 14.62 -3.94 -8.41
CA CYS A 116 15.32 -3.01 -9.31
C CYS A 116 16.61 -2.44 -8.71
N ASP A 117 17.49 -1.96 -9.58
CA ASP A 117 18.61 -1.11 -9.16
C ASP A 117 18.06 0.24 -8.68
N LEU A 118 18.41 0.63 -7.45
CA LEU A 118 17.98 1.91 -6.86
C LEU A 118 18.53 3.13 -7.60
N ASN A 119 19.52 2.97 -8.48
CA ASN A 119 19.93 4.02 -9.43
C ASN A 119 18.87 4.29 -10.50
N ASP A 120 18.05 3.30 -10.84
CA ASP A 120 17.02 3.38 -11.89
C ASP A 120 15.59 3.37 -11.33
N VAL A 121 15.44 3.49 -10.01
CA VAL A 121 14.15 3.44 -9.28
C VAL A 121 13.09 4.38 -9.86
N LYS A 122 13.51 5.59 -10.22
CA LYS A 122 12.64 6.63 -10.75
C LYS A 122 12.09 6.27 -12.13
N ASP A 123 12.94 5.74 -12.99
CA ASP A 123 12.55 5.38 -14.35
C ASP A 123 11.75 4.07 -14.38
N SER A 124 12.03 3.17 -13.42
CA SER A 124 11.22 1.97 -13.18
C SER A 124 9.78 2.34 -12.80
N LEU A 125 9.59 3.26 -11.84
CA LEU A 125 8.25 3.73 -11.45
C LEU A 125 7.52 4.42 -12.60
N ARG A 126 8.21 5.30 -13.34
CA ARG A 126 7.64 6.00 -14.51
C ARG A 126 7.19 5.03 -15.60
N THR A 127 7.97 3.97 -15.84
CA THR A 127 7.63 2.94 -16.83
C THR A 127 6.37 2.19 -16.41
N SER A 128 6.26 1.80 -15.14
CA SER A 128 5.06 1.15 -14.60
C SER A 128 3.82 2.04 -14.69
N GLU A 129 3.94 3.32 -14.31
CA GLU A 129 2.83 4.29 -14.40
C GLU A 129 2.40 4.52 -15.85
N ALA A 130 3.36 4.71 -16.77
CA ALA A 130 3.06 4.91 -18.19
C ALA A 130 2.31 3.72 -18.81
N LYS A 131 2.75 2.50 -18.48
CA LYS A 131 2.11 1.27 -18.93
C LYS A 131 0.69 1.12 -18.40
N ASP A 132 0.46 1.47 -17.14
CA ASP A 132 -0.88 1.45 -16.55
C ASP A 132 -1.81 2.46 -17.23
N LEU A 133 -1.32 3.67 -17.48
CA LEU A 133 -2.08 4.69 -18.23
C LEU A 133 -2.40 4.26 -19.66
N GLU A 134 -1.48 3.54 -20.33
CA GLU A 134 -1.72 2.97 -21.66
C GLU A 134 -2.86 1.93 -21.61
N ILE A 135 -2.79 0.98 -20.67
CA ILE A 135 -3.84 -0.04 -20.47
C ILE A 135 -5.19 0.64 -20.19
N GLN A 136 -5.21 1.66 -19.34
CA GLN A 136 -6.44 2.41 -19.02
C GLN A 136 -7.03 3.12 -20.24
N ARG A 137 -6.20 3.66 -21.14
CA ARG A 137 -6.65 4.32 -22.38
C ARG A 137 -7.24 3.32 -23.37
N GLU A 138 -6.68 2.12 -23.44
CA GLU A 138 -7.12 1.08 -24.35
C GLU A 138 -8.29 0.26 -23.80
N ALA A 139 -8.64 0.41 -22.52
CA ALA A 139 -9.70 -0.35 -21.88
C ALA A 139 -11.10 -0.08 -22.45
N LEU A 140 -11.33 1.14 -22.95
CA LEU A 140 -12.60 1.57 -23.51
C LEU A 140 -12.35 2.31 -24.84
N VAL A 141 -12.76 1.71 -25.96
CA VAL A 141 -12.66 2.29 -27.30
C VAL A 141 -14.05 2.29 -27.92
N ASP A 142 -14.48 3.42 -28.49
CA ASP A 142 -15.80 3.58 -29.10
C ASP A 142 -16.97 3.12 -28.19
N ASN A 143 -16.88 3.44 -26.90
CA ASN A 143 -17.81 3.04 -25.84
C ASN A 143 -17.96 1.52 -25.64
N GLN A 144 -17.01 0.71 -26.14
CA GLN A 144 -16.96 -0.73 -25.91
C GLN A 144 -15.76 -1.11 -25.05
N ILE A 145 -16.00 -1.98 -24.07
CA ILE A 145 -14.94 -2.56 -23.25
C ILE A 145 -14.13 -3.49 -24.15
N THR A 146 -12.84 -3.21 -24.29
CA THR A 146 -11.94 -4.06 -25.07
C THR A 146 -11.53 -5.30 -24.28
N GLU A 147 -10.91 -6.28 -24.94
CA GLU A 147 -10.30 -7.43 -24.25
C GLU A 147 -9.30 -6.98 -23.17
N LYS A 148 -8.52 -5.92 -23.45
CA LYS A 148 -7.63 -5.30 -22.46
C LYS A 148 -8.42 -4.73 -21.27
N GLY A 149 -9.57 -4.10 -21.55
CA GLY A 149 -10.47 -3.57 -20.52
C GLY A 149 -11.07 -4.65 -19.62
N LEU A 150 -11.34 -5.85 -20.14
CA LEU A 150 -11.85 -6.99 -19.35
C LEU A 150 -10.82 -7.48 -18.31
N CYS A 151 -9.53 -7.37 -18.63
CA CYS A 151 -8.43 -7.79 -17.76
C CYS A 151 -7.80 -6.60 -17.01
N MET A 152 -8.39 -5.41 -17.08
CA MET A 152 -7.85 -4.22 -16.44
C MET A 152 -7.89 -4.37 -14.91
N ALA A 153 -6.76 -4.13 -14.27
CA ALA A 153 -6.67 -4.16 -12.82
C ALA A 153 -7.42 -2.98 -12.16
N PRO A 154 -7.73 -3.05 -10.86
CA PRO A 154 -8.29 -1.91 -10.13
C PRO A 154 -7.38 -0.69 -10.23
N ARG A 155 -7.95 0.52 -10.22
CA ARG A 155 -7.13 1.76 -10.25
C ARG A 155 -6.22 1.90 -9.03
N ARG A 156 -6.74 1.51 -7.86
CA ARG A 156 -6.03 1.52 -6.59
C ARG A 156 -6.37 0.27 -5.79
N ILE A 157 -5.43 -0.14 -4.96
CA ILE A 157 -5.59 -1.25 -4.04
C ILE A 157 -5.21 -0.80 -2.64
N TRP A 158 -5.84 -1.39 -1.62
CA TRP A 158 -5.36 -1.21 -0.25
C TRP A 158 -4.15 -2.11 -0.03
N ASP A 159 -2.97 -1.50 0.06
CA ASP A 159 -1.76 -2.19 0.46
C ASP A 159 -1.70 -2.33 1.99
N LEU A 160 -1.84 -3.56 2.48
CA LEU A 160 -1.83 -3.85 3.91
C LEU A 160 -0.46 -3.60 4.55
N PHE A 161 0.64 -3.68 3.78
CA PHE A 161 1.98 -3.46 4.32
C PHE A 161 2.20 -2.00 4.68
N SER A 162 1.78 -1.07 3.82
CA SER A 162 1.83 0.36 4.07
C SER A 162 0.61 0.92 4.82
N ASN A 163 -0.50 0.19 4.86
CA ASN A 163 -1.79 0.70 5.30
C ASN A 163 -2.27 1.92 4.49
N ARG A 164 -2.07 1.89 3.15
CA ARG A 164 -2.49 2.94 2.22
C ARG A 164 -3.15 2.39 0.95
N ALA A 165 -4.04 3.18 0.37
CA ALA A 165 -4.59 2.96 -0.95
C ALA A 165 -3.60 3.47 -2.01
N VAL A 166 -2.87 2.56 -2.63
CA VAL A 166 -1.84 2.85 -3.64
C VAL A 166 -2.35 2.52 -5.04
N PRO A 167 -1.84 3.17 -6.11
CA PRO A 167 -2.10 2.77 -7.48
C PRO A 167 -1.72 1.30 -7.72
N TRP A 168 -2.47 0.58 -8.56
CA TRP A 168 -2.17 -0.84 -8.80
C TRP A 168 -0.79 -1.06 -9.43
N TRP A 169 -0.37 -0.13 -10.30
CA TRP A 169 0.94 -0.18 -10.95
C TRP A 169 2.12 -0.08 -9.97
N VAL A 170 1.89 0.42 -8.75
CA VAL A 170 2.86 0.40 -7.65
C VAL A 170 2.93 -0.99 -7.02
N ALA A 171 1.77 -1.57 -6.73
CA ALA A 171 1.69 -2.81 -5.97
C ALA A 171 2.20 -4.04 -6.72
N LEU A 172 2.17 -4.01 -8.07
CA LEU A 172 2.72 -5.04 -8.96
C LEU A 172 2.25 -6.49 -8.65
N HIS A 173 1.14 -6.64 -7.94
CA HIS A 173 0.55 -7.90 -7.52
C HIS A 173 -0.94 -7.93 -7.81
N THR A 174 -1.48 -9.13 -8.04
CA THR A 174 -2.94 -9.32 -8.17
C THR A 174 -3.58 -9.12 -6.80
N PRO A 175 -4.44 -8.09 -6.64
CA PRO A 175 -5.10 -7.86 -5.36
C PRO A 175 -6.13 -8.94 -5.09
N TRP A 176 -6.31 -9.28 -3.82
CA TRP A 176 -7.51 -9.98 -3.37
C TRP A 176 -8.61 -8.93 -3.22
N GLY A 177 -9.72 -9.10 -3.94
CA GLY A 177 -10.87 -8.23 -3.80
C GLY A 177 -11.46 -8.33 -2.40
N ILE A 178 -11.56 -7.21 -1.68
CA ILE A 178 -12.36 -7.09 -0.46
C ILE A 178 -13.60 -6.29 -0.83
N SER A 179 -14.76 -6.95 -0.88
CA SER A 179 -16.03 -6.26 -1.11
C SER A 179 -16.63 -5.81 0.23
N HIS A 180 -16.74 -4.50 0.43
CA HIS A 180 -17.45 -3.91 1.58
C HIS A 180 -18.96 -3.72 1.34
N ALA A 181 -19.52 -4.33 0.30
CA ALA A 181 -20.88 -4.05 -0.17
C ALA A 181 -22.02 -4.73 0.62
N TRP A 182 -21.82 -5.13 1.88
CA TRP A 182 -22.81 -5.92 2.62
C TRP A 182 -23.80 -5.10 3.47
N LEU A 183 -23.57 -3.79 3.64
CA LEU A 183 -24.44 -2.91 4.42
C LEU A 183 -25.30 -2.02 3.51
N ASP A 184 -26.54 -1.71 3.87
CA ASP A 184 -27.37 -0.76 3.10
C ASP A 184 -26.75 0.64 3.08
N ILE A 185 -26.96 1.41 2.01
CA ILE A 185 -26.40 2.78 1.87
C ILE A 185 -26.83 3.66 3.06
N SER A 186 -28.06 3.52 3.55
CA SER A 186 -28.57 4.30 4.68
C SER A 186 -27.83 4.03 6.00
N HIS A 187 -27.13 2.90 6.09
CA HIS A 187 -26.38 2.50 7.29
C HIS A 187 -24.87 2.73 7.14
N ARG A 188 -24.38 3.18 5.98
CA ARG A 188 -22.94 3.47 5.77
C ARG A 188 -22.62 4.89 6.20
N LYS A 189 -21.48 5.08 6.83
CA LYS A 189 -20.88 6.40 7.07
C LYS A 189 -19.75 6.65 6.09
N ASN A 190 -19.75 7.82 5.49
CA ASN A 190 -18.70 8.27 4.59
C ASN A 190 -17.66 9.05 5.41
N VAL A 191 -16.45 8.48 5.54
CA VAL A 191 -15.39 9.06 6.38
C VAL A 191 -14.15 9.33 5.53
N LEU A 192 -13.59 10.53 5.66
CA LEU A 192 -12.27 10.84 5.11
C LEU A 192 -11.22 10.16 5.99
N THR A 193 -10.33 9.41 5.37
CA THR A 193 -9.32 8.63 6.10
C THR A 193 -7.91 8.93 5.59
N PRO A 194 -6.88 8.84 6.44
CA PRO A 194 -5.50 8.85 5.98
C PRO A 194 -5.19 7.71 5.00
N ILE A 195 -5.90 6.57 5.10
CA ILE A 195 -5.68 5.38 4.25
C ILE A 195 -5.70 5.72 2.77
N ASN A 196 -6.62 6.58 2.31
CA ASN A 196 -6.71 7.02 0.93
C ASN A 196 -6.22 8.46 0.72
N GLY A 197 -5.34 8.95 1.60
CA GLY A 197 -4.78 10.30 1.50
C GLY A 197 -5.82 11.41 1.64
N HIS A 198 -6.97 11.12 2.26
CA HIS A 198 -8.12 12.03 2.34
C HIS A 198 -8.66 12.48 0.97
N GLU A 199 -8.37 11.74 -0.11
CA GLU A 199 -8.78 12.12 -1.47
C GLU A 199 -10.28 11.89 -1.71
N TRP A 200 -10.88 10.88 -1.08
CA TRP A 200 -12.33 10.59 -1.18
C TRP A 200 -12.90 10.03 0.13
N PRO A 201 -14.21 10.12 0.39
CA PRO A 201 -14.79 9.47 1.56
C PRO A 201 -14.89 7.95 1.38
N MET A 202 -14.44 7.19 2.37
CA MET A 202 -14.59 5.74 2.42
C MET A 202 -15.91 5.37 3.11
N PRO A 203 -16.74 4.50 2.50
CA PRO A 203 -17.95 4.00 3.14
C PRO A 203 -17.58 2.93 4.18
N ILE A 204 -17.78 3.25 5.46
CA ILE A 204 -17.60 2.34 6.59
C ILE A 204 -18.95 1.98 7.23
N PRO A 205 -19.07 0.81 7.87
CA PRO A 205 -20.25 0.44 8.66
C PRO A 205 -20.53 1.34 9.87
#